data_AF-A0A0F8VVI7-F1
#
_entry.id   AF-A0A0F8VVI7-F1
#
_cell.length_a   1.000
_cell.length_b   1.000
_cell.length_c   1.000
_cell.angle_alpha   90.00
_cell.angle_beta   90.00
_cell.angle_gamma   90.00
#
_symmetry.space_group_name_H-M   'P 1'
#
loop_
_entity.id
_entity.type
_entity.pdbx_description
1 polymer ?
#
loop_
_entity_poly.entity_id
_entity_poly.type
_entity_poly.pdbx_seq_one_letter_code
_entity_poly.pdbx_strand_id
1 'polypeptide(L)'
;FMSARIGTLRIDPWTGYRQFVVLYARLVTETGISSVTGAEYDVNKLGAVQSFVRNSLSPLASILMDFWTGRNFLGAAVEVTNKREWLERMLPFALQDVWEAFEGEGWKGAAIAVIPAIYGEGVQTYTGEWVDNWAKMGMPKYLENTAYGISEPYYDTQDFWADTAGRFKGVDPATLTKEKGFPEYIRAIAEARIINEHLATLPGDKLVSLNADPVKGPTFADYYKMWRDREKIVASGDEEKLKEFDQDERTRNAEMGNFSQRQFALLMEYWTITDKDKQAEFLKEHEAEIGIKPRDEYLRSHPKENAQLAIWGQAKLLTREAFNEFNRLAKELDIP
;
A
#
# COMPACT_ATOMS: atom_id res chain seq x y z
N PHE A 1 -8.82 -0.78 -19.02
CA PHE A 1 -10.01 -1.66 -18.93
C PHE A 1 -10.96 -1.04 -17.91
N MET A 2 -12.26 -1.01 -18.22
CA MET A 2 -13.30 -0.26 -17.50
C MET A 2 -13.53 -0.80 -16.08
N SER A 3 -13.58 0.09 -15.10
CA SER A 3 -14.12 -0.17 -13.76
C SER A 3 -15.08 0.96 -13.41
N ALA A 4 -16.25 0.64 -12.87
CA ALA A 4 -17.22 1.62 -12.39
C ALA A 4 -17.42 1.45 -10.88
N ARG A 5 -17.63 2.55 -10.15
CA ARG A 5 -17.99 2.50 -8.73
C ARG A 5 -19.38 3.08 -8.53
N ILE A 6 -20.22 2.39 -7.77
CA ILE A 6 -21.53 2.87 -7.34
C ILE A 6 -21.57 2.70 -5.82
N GLY A 7 -21.58 3.80 -5.06
CA GLY A 7 -21.54 3.74 -3.59
C GLY A 7 -20.25 3.12 -3.05
N THR A 8 -20.36 2.09 -2.20
CA THR A 8 -19.21 1.32 -1.68
C THR A 8 -18.73 0.22 -2.63
N LEU A 9 -19.46 -0.04 -3.72
CA LEU A 9 -19.22 -1.17 -4.61
C LEU A 9 -18.34 -0.76 -5.80
N ARG A 10 -17.18 -1.42 -5.95
CA ARG A 10 -16.43 -1.42 -7.21
C ARG A 10 -16.92 -2.58 -8.07
N ILE A 11 -17.38 -2.23 -9.27
CA ILE A 11 -17.77 -3.17 -10.31
C ILE A 11 -16.64 -3.17 -11.34
N ASP A 12 -15.88 -4.27 -11.35
CA ASP A 12 -14.91 -4.56 -12.39
C ASP A 12 -15.41 -5.76 -13.20
N PRO A 13 -16.02 -5.51 -14.38
CA PRO A 13 -16.68 -6.54 -15.16
C PRO A 13 -15.72 -7.61 -15.71
N TRP A 14 -14.40 -7.41 -15.58
CA TRP A 14 -13.40 -8.28 -16.18
C TRP A 14 -12.53 -9.03 -15.17
N THR A 15 -12.60 -8.71 -13.87
CA THR A 15 -11.67 -9.22 -12.82
C THR A 15 -11.33 -10.70 -12.96
N GLY A 16 -12.32 -11.59 -12.79
CA GLY A 16 -12.14 -13.05 -12.89
C GLY A 16 -12.06 -13.57 -14.32
N TYR A 17 -12.64 -12.83 -15.28
CA TYR A 17 -12.74 -13.24 -16.69
C TYR A 17 -11.53 -12.90 -17.55
N ARG A 18 -10.64 -12.04 -17.07
CA ARG A 18 -9.48 -11.55 -17.83
C ARG A 18 -8.62 -12.69 -18.37
N GLN A 19 -8.39 -13.70 -17.54
CA GLN A 19 -7.63 -14.90 -17.89
C GLN A 19 -8.32 -15.74 -18.98
N PHE A 20 -9.66 -15.75 -19.03
CA PHE A 20 -10.44 -16.43 -20.07
C PHE A 20 -10.45 -15.64 -21.39
N VAL A 21 -10.56 -14.32 -21.34
CA VAL A 21 -10.46 -13.46 -22.54
C VAL A 21 -9.08 -13.56 -23.16
N VAL A 22 -8.03 -13.57 -22.34
CA VAL A 22 -6.65 -13.75 -22.81
C VAL A 22 -6.44 -15.15 -23.40
N LEU A 23 -6.97 -16.21 -22.77
CA LEU A 23 -6.94 -17.55 -23.35
C LEU A 23 -7.71 -17.59 -24.67
N TYR A 24 -8.93 -17.06 -24.72
CA TYR A 24 -9.78 -17.04 -25.90
C TYR A 24 -9.11 -16.27 -27.05
N ALA A 25 -8.57 -15.08 -26.77
CA ALA A 25 -7.81 -14.31 -27.75
C ALA A 25 -6.65 -15.13 -28.31
N ARG A 26 -5.84 -15.76 -27.46
CA ARG A 26 -4.71 -16.62 -27.87
C ARG A 26 -5.13 -17.84 -28.68
N LEU A 27 -6.30 -18.42 -28.41
CA LEU A 27 -6.82 -19.57 -29.15
C LEU A 27 -7.38 -19.18 -30.52
N VAL A 28 -7.96 -17.97 -30.64
CA VAL A 28 -8.54 -17.43 -31.88
C VAL A 28 -7.47 -16.85 -32.80
N THR A 29 -6.53 -16.07 -32.25
CA THR A 29 -5.47 -15.41 -33.02
C THR A 29 -4.24 -16.29 -33.24
N GLU A 30 -4.19 -17.46 -32.57
CA GLU A 30 -3.06 -18.41 -32.58
C GLU A 30 -1.73 -17.79 -32.13
N THR A 31 -1.78 -16.61 -31.52
CA THR A 31 -0.63 -15.77 -31.18
C THR A 31 -0.79 -15.24 -29.77
N GLY A 32 0.33 -15.13 -29.05
CA GLY A 32 0.40 -14.62 -27.70
C GLY A 32 1.44 -13.53 -27.60
N ILE A 33 1.21 -12.55 -26.72
CA ILE A 33 2.21 -11.52 -26.41
C ILE A 33 2.87 -11.89 -25.09
N SER A 34 4.20 -11.93 -25.09
CA SER A 34 4.99 -12.10 -23.88
C SER A 34 4.83 -10.88 -22.97
N SER A 35 4.38 -11.09 -21.73
CA SER A 35 4.24 -10.00 -20.76
C SER A 35 5.57 -9.38 -20.32
N VAL A 36 6.68 -10.06 -20.58
CA VAL A 36 8.04 -9.63 -20.18
C VAL A 36 8.75 -8.88 -21.30
N THR A 37 8.55 -9.30 -22.56
CA THR A 37 9.32 -8.79 -23.71
C THR A 37 8.47 -8.05 -24.75
N GLY A 38 7.15 -8.15 -24.67
CA GLY A 38 6.24 -7.60 -25.69
C GLY A 38 6.28 -8.33 -27.03
N ALA A 39 7.13 -9.36 -27.18
CA ALA A 39 7.25 -10.13 -28.42
C ALA A 39 6.05 -11.06 -28.62
N GLU A 40 5.61 -11.17 -29.88
CA GLU A 40 4.63 -12.15 -30.31
C GLU A 40 5.25 -13.56 -30.39
N TYR A 41 4.48 -14.57 -30.00
CA TYR A 41 4.85 -15.98 -30.13
C TYR A 41 3.66 -16.82 -30.57
N ASP A 42 3.92 -17.91 -31.28
CA ASP A 42 2.89 -18.85 -31.70
C ASP A 42 2.37 -19.67 -30.53
N VAL A 43 1.05 -19.74 -30.42
CA VAL A 43 0.37 -20.43 -29.33
C VAL A 43 0.04 -21.86 -29.74
N ASN A 44 0.67 -22.82 -29.08
CA ASN A 44 0.19 -24.20 -29.12
C ASN A 44 -1.15 -24.28 -28.37
N LYS A 45 -2.27 -24.43 -29.11
CA LYS A 45 -3.63 -24.46 -28.56
C LYS A 45 -3.83 -25.50 -27.46
N LEU A 46 -3.31 -26.72 -27.67
CA LEU A 46 -3.38 -27.81 -26.70
C LEU A 46 -2.53 -27.50 -25.46
N GLY A 47 -1.34 -26.96 -25.66
CA GLY A 47 -0.46 -26.51 -24.57
C GLY A 47 -1.07 -25.37 -23.75
N ALA A 48 -1.69 -24.38 -24.40
CA ALA A 48 -2.31 -23.23 -23.75
C ALA A 48 -3.52 -23.65 -22.89
N VAL A 49 -4.36 -24.55 -23.40
CA VAL A 49 -5.49 -25.12 -22.64
C VAL A 49 -4.96 -25.98 -21.48
N GLN A 50 -3.96 -26.83 -21.71
CA GLN A 50 -3.40 -27.67 -20.66
C GLN A 50 -2.74 -26.84 -19.55
N SER A 51 -1.99 -25.79 -19.90
CA SER A 51 -1.41 -24.84 -18.94
C SER A 51 -2.49 -24.06 -18.21
N PHE A 52 -3.55 -23.64 -18.90
CA PHE A 52 -4.69 -22.97 -18.28
C PHE A 52 -5.39 -23.90 -17.27
N VAL A 53 -5.76 -25.11 -17.67
CA VAL A 53 -6.39 -26.12 -16.80
C VAL A 53 -5.50 -26.45 -15.60
N ARG A 54 -4.18 -26.61 -15.80
CA ARG A 54 -3.23 -26.91 -14.73
C ARG A 54 -3.08 -25.75 -13.73
N ASN A 55 -3.21 -24.50 -14.20
CA ASN A 55 -3.10 -23.30 -13.37
C ASN A 55 -4.46 -22.86 -12.79
N SER A 56 -5.58 -23.34 -13.33
CA SER A 56 -6.94 -22.96 -12.96
C SER A 56 -7.73 -24.08 -12.28
N LEU A 57 -7.07 -24.98 -11.52
CA LEU A 57 -7.70 -26.06 -10.73
C LEU A 57 -8.58 -25.56 -9.57
N SER A 58 -9.57 -24.73 -9.89
CA SER A 58 -10.68 -24.35 -9.01
C SER A 58 -11.99 -24.95 -9.56
N PRO A 59 -13.08 -24.97 -8.76
CA PRO A 59 -14.41 -25.41 -9.18
C PRO A 59 -14.90 -24.85 -10.53
N LEU A 60 -14.41 -23.68 -10.96
CA LEU A 60 -14.75 -23.06 -12.25
C LEU A 60 -14.23 -23.83 -13.47
N ALA A 61 -13.09 -24.53 -13.36
CA ALA A 61 -12.59 -25.38 -14.44
C ALA A 61 -13.50 -26.60 -14.67
N SER A 62 -14.11 -27.15 -13.62
CA SER A 62 -15.11 -28.21 -13.74
C SER A 62 -16.34 -27.71 -14.47
N ILE A 63 -16.83 -26.51 -14.15
CA ILE A 63 -18.00 -25.90 -14.80
C ILE A 63 -17.78 -25.68 -16.31
N LEU A 64 -16.56 -25.31 -16.72
CA LEU A 64 -16.20 -25.16 -18.14
C LEU A 64 -16.04 -26.48 -18.87
N MET A 65 -15.47 -27.48 -18.21
CA MET A 65 -15.43 -28.85 -18.74
C MET A 65 -16.84 -29.42 -18.87
N ASP A 66 -17.73 -29.14 -17.93
CA ASP A 66 -19.14 -29.55 -17.97
C ASP A 66 -19.88 -28.89 -19.14
N PHE A 67 -19.61 -27.61 -19.41
CA PHE A 67 -20.15 -26.88 -20.56
C PHE A 67 -19.66 -27.45 -21.89
N TRP A 68 -18.35 -27.72 -22.00
CA TRP A 68 -17.74 -28.18 -23.25
C TRP A 68 -18.04 -29.63 -23.58
N THR A 69 -18.03 -30.49 -22.56
CA THR A 69 -18.34 -31.93 -22.73
C THR A 69 -19.83 -32.22 -22.73
N GLY A 70 -20.66 -31.25 -22.31
CA GLY A 70 -22.09 -31.43 -22.09
C GLY A 70 -22.37 -32.48 -21.01
N ARG A 71 -21.42 -32.73 -20.10
CA ARG A 71 -21.51 -33.76 -19.06
C ARG A 71 -20.90 -33.27 -17.77
N ASN A 72 -21.59 -33.48 -16.65
CA ASN A 72 -21.04 -33.13 -15.35
C ASN A 72 -19.95 -34.10 -14.89
N PHE A 73 -19.31 -33.82 -13.76
CA PHE A 73 -18.32 -34.73 -13.15
C PHE A 73 -18.81 -36.18 -12.95
N LEU A 74 -20.13 -36.37 -12.83
CA LEU A 74 -20.76 -37.69 -12.68
C LEU A 74 -21.12 -38.34 -14.03
N GLY A 75 -20.77 -37.71 -15.15
CA GLY A 75 -21.04 -38.18 -16.51
C GLY A 75 -22.47 -37.96 -16.99
N ALA A 76 -23.32 -37.28 -16.22
CA ALA A 76 -24.71 -36.98 -16.58
C ALA A 76 -24.76 -35.82 -17.58
N ALA A 77 -25.63 -35.94 -18.59
CA ALA A 77 -25.80 -34.91 -19.60
C ALA A 77 -26.24 -33.58 -18.96
N VAL A 78 -25.53 -32.50 -19.31
CA VAL A 78 -25.83 -31.13 -18.92
C VAL A 78 -26.49 -30.44 -20.10
N GLU A 79 -27.67 -29.88 -19.88
CA GLU A 79 -28.41 -29.21 -20.95
C GLU A 79 -27.89 -27.78 -21.09
N VAL A 80 -26.92 -27.60 -22.00
CA VAL A 80 -26.18 -26.34 -22.18
C VAL A 80 -27.09 -25.14 -22.49
N THR A 81 -28.27 -25.38 -23.05
CA THR A 81 -29.28 -24.36 -23.37
C THR A 81 -30.14 -23.92 -22.19
N ASN A 82 -30.12 -24.65 -21.06
CA ASN A 82 -30.94 -24.38 -19.89
C ASN A 82 -30.31 -23.29 -19.01
N LYS A 83 -30.67 -22.02 -19.29
CA LYS A 83 -30.17 -20.85 -18.54
C LYS A 83 -30.39 -20.92 -17.03
N ARG A 84 -31.47 -21.59 -16.58
CA ARG A 84 -31.81 -21.72 -15.16
C ARG A 84 -30.86 -22.69 -14.45
N GLU A 85 -30.49 -23.78 -15.09
CA GLU A 85 -29.54 -24.75 -14.55
C GLU A 85 -28.14 -24.13 -14.37
N TRP A 86 -27.71 -23.26 -15.29
CA TRP A 86 -26.46 -22.51 -15.16
C TRP A 86 -26.50 -21.47 -14.03
N LEU A 87 -27.63 -20.77 -13.89
CA LEU A 87 -27.87 -19.85 -12.77
C LEU A 87 -27.80 -20.56 -11.41
N GLU A 88 -28.44 -21.72 -11.28
CA GLU A 88 -28.45 -22.51 -10.03
C GLU A 88 -27.06 -23.09 -9.69
N ARG A 89 -26.23 -23.39 -10.70
CA ARG A 89 -24.85 -23.87 -10.52
C ARG A 89 -23.84 -22.75 -10.21
N MET A 90 -24.12 -21.51 -10.62
CA MET A 90 -23.29 -20.34 -10.30
C MET A 90 -23.69 -19.65 -8.99
N LEU A 91 -24.93 -19.86 -8.54
CA LEU A 91 -25.48 -19.27 -7.31
C LEU A 91 -24.65 -19.49 -6.02
N PRO A 92 -24.04 -20.67 -5.77
CA PRO A 92 -23.30 -20.92 -4.53
C PRO A 92 -22.13 -19.94 -4.29
N PHE A 93 -21.57 -19.37 -5.36
CA PHE A 93 -20.46 -18.41 -5.28
C PHE A 93 -20.94 -16.96 -5.17
N ALA A 94 -22.07 -16.62 -5.82
CA ALA A 94 -22.66 -15.29 -5.77
C ALA A 94 -23.33 -14.96 -4.42
N LEU A 95 -23.73 -15.98 -3.65
CA LEU A 95 -24.42 -15.80 -2.37
C LEU A 95 -23.56 -15.08 -1.32
N GLN A 96 -22.25 -15.33 -1.31
CA GLN A 96 -21.35 -14.73 -0.32
C GLN A 96 -21.14 -13.23 -0.59
N ASP A 97 -20.89 -12.85 -1.85
CA ASP A 97 -20.77 -11.44 -2.26
C ASP A 97 -22.09 -10.66 -2.12
N VAL A 98 -23.23 -11.32 -2.42
CA VAL A 98 -24.57 -10.74 -2.20
C VAL A 98 -24.88 -10.59 -0.72
N TRP A 99 -24.43 -11.52 0.12
CA TRP A 99 -24.59 -11.45 1.58
C TRP A 99 -23.73 -10.33 2.19
N GLU A 100 -22.47 -10.19 1.78
CA GLU A 100 -21.60 -9.08 2.21
C GLU A 100 -22.15 -7.72 1.77
N ALA A 101 -22.66 -7.61 0.54
CA ALA A 101 -23.32 -6.39 0.05
C ALA A 101 -24.64 -6.10 0.77
N PHE A 102 -25.36 -7.14 1.20
CA PHE A 102 -26.56 -7.03 2.02
C PHE A 102 -26.25 -6.52 3.43
N GLU A 103 -25.20 -7.02 4.08
CA GLU A 103 -24.76 -6.52 5.40
C GLU A 103 -24.33 -5.05 5.35
N GLY A 104 -23.71 -4.60 4.25
CA GLY A 104 -23.26 -3.21 4.09
C GLY A 104 -24.36 -2.21 3.72
N GLU A 105 -25.15 -2.48 2.68
CA GLU A 105 -26.11 -1.52 2.10
C GLU A 105 -27.56 -2.05 2.08
N GLY A 106 -27.87 -3.11 2.82
CA GLY A 106 -29.20 -3.72 2.93
C GLY A 106 -29.72 -4.24 1.60
N TRP A 107 -31.05 -4.19 1.40
CA TRP A 107 -31.69 -4.68 0.18
C TRP A 107 -31.28 -3.93 -1.10
N LYS A 108 -30.79 -2.68 -0.99
CA LYS A 108 -30.23 -1.95 -2.13
C LYS A 108 -28.86 -2.52 -2.53
N GLY A 109 -27.97 -2.78 -1.56
CA GLY A 109 -26.68 -3.44 -1.80
C GLY A 109 -26.83 -4.83 -2.40
N ALA A 110 -27.73 -5.63 -1.82
CA ALA A 110 -28.05 -6.97 -2.35
C ALA A 110 -28.55 -6.92 -3.80
N ALA A 111 -29.50 -6.03 -4.13
CA ALA A 111 -30.04 -5.91 -5.48
C ALA A 111 -29.00 -5.46 -6.51
N ILE A 112 -28.06 -4.59 -6.11
CA ILE A 112 -26.98 -4.11 -6.97
C ILE A 112 -25.89 -5.17 -7.12
N ALA A 113 -25.59 -5.97 -6.09
CA ALA A 113 -24.57 -7.02 -6.13
C ALA A 113 -25.03 -8.29 -6.86
N VAL A 114 -26.33 -8.60 -6.86
CA VAL A 114 -26.90 -9.76 -7.55
C VAL A 114 -26.62 -9.73 -9.06
N ILE A 115 -26.70 -8.56 -9.70
CA ILE A 115 -26.53 -8.45 -11.16
C ILE A 115 -25.06 -8.76 -11.55
N PRO A 116 -24.05 -8.08 -11.00
CA PRO A 116 -22.63 -8.40 -11.23
C PRO A 116 -22.22 -9.82 -10.78
N ALA A 117 -22.68 -10.29 -9.62
CA ALA A 117 -22.30 -11.60 -9.06
C ALA A 117 -22.83 -12.78 -9.90
N ILE A 118 -24.00 -12.64 -10.54
CA ILE A 118 -24.53 -13.61 -11.51
C ILE A 118 -23.69 -13.63 -12.80
N TYR A 119 -23.18 -12.47 -13.22
CA TYR A 119 -22.32 -12.38 -14.41
C TYR A 119 -20.84 -12.68 -14.11
N GLY A 120 -20.46 -12.96 -12.85
CA GLY A 120 -19.09 -13.21 -12.37
C GLY A 120 -18.19 -11.97 -12.41
N GLU A 121 -18.80 -10.79 -12.45
CA GLU A 121 -18.10 -9.52 -12.28
C GLU A 121 -17.59 -9.49 -10.82
N GLY A 122 -16.31 -9.16 -10.65
CA GLY A 122 -15.74 -9.04 -9.30
C GLY A 122 -16.36 -7.82 -8.64
N VAL A 123 -17.31 -8.05 -7.73
CA VAL A 123 -17.83 -7.00 -6.85
C VAL A 123 -16.89 -6.91 -5.68
N GLN A 124 -15.99 -5.93 -5.71
CA GLN A 124 -15.19 -5.63 -4.53
C GLN A 124 -15.96 -4.58 -3.73
N THR A 125 -16.62 -5.02 -2.67
CA THR A 125 -17.28 -4.13 -1.71
C THR A 125 -16.19 -3.48 -0.86
N TYR A 126 -15.92 -2.20 -1.08
CA TYR A 126 -15.18 -1.38 -0.12
C TYR A 126 -16.17 -0.90 0.94
N THR A 127 -16.79 -1.80 1.70
CA THR A 127 -17.43 -1.45 2.98
C THR A 127 -16.29 -1.08 3.93
N GLY A 128 -15.86 0.17 3.81
CA GLY A 128 -14.58 0.63 4.29
C GLY A 128 -14.64 0.91 5.76
N GLU A 129 -13.96 0.09 6.57
CA GLU A 129 -13.69 0.35 7.99
C GLU A 129 -13.20 1.79 8.24
N TRP A 130 -12.61 2.46 7.25
CA TRP A 130 -12.21 3.87 7.34
C TRP A 130 -13.37 4.86 7.41
N VAL A 131 -14.55 4.59 6.84
CA VAL A 131 -15.74 5.44 7.03
C VAL A 131 -16.20 5.35 8.48
N ASP A 132 -16.26 4.13 9.00
CA ASP A 132 -16.64 3.88 10.40
C ASP A 132 -15.60 4.44 11.37
N ASN A 133 -14.32 4.32 11.04
CA ASN A 133 -13.22 4.87 11.84
C ASN A 133 -13.21 6.41 11.81
N TRP A 134 -13.55 7.04 10.68
CA TRP A 134 -13.69 8.48 10.62
C TRP A 134 -14.81 8.97 11.53
N ALA A 135 -15.94 8.23 11.59
CA ALA A 135 -17.03 8.55 12.49
C ALA A 135 -16.61 8.45 13.98
N LYS A 136 -15.62 7.61 14.33
CA LYS A 136 -15.08 7.47 15.70
C LYS A 136 -14.23 8.64 16.15
N MET A 137 -13.81 9.54 15.26
CA MET A 137 -13.01 10.71 15.60
C MET A 137 -13.63 11.51 16.75
N GLY A 138 -12.85 11.73 17.82
CA GLY A 138 -13.30 12.42 19.03
C GLY A 138 -14.17 11.60 19.98
N MET A 139 -14.50 10.34 19.65
CA MET A 139 -15.17 9.42 20.58
C MET A 139 -14.18 8.83 21.60
N PRO A 140 -14.64 8.41 22.80
CA PRO A 140 -13.80 7.67 23.72
C PRO A 140 -13.29 6.36 23.11
N LYS A 141 -11.99 6.09 23.26
CA LYS A 141 -11.35 4.89 22.68
C LYS A 141 -11.79 3.59 23.37
N TYR A 142 -12.11 3.64 24.65
CA TYR A 142 -12.46 2.48 25.46
C TYR A 142 -13.81 2.71 26.15
N LEU A 143 -14.88 2.09 25.63
CA LEU A 143 -16.24 2.22 26.18
C LEU A 143 -16.39 1.72 27.63
N GLU A 144 -15.51 0.82 28.08
CA GLU A 144 -15.67 0.08 29.34
C GLU A 144 -14.98 0.72 30.56
N ASN A 145 -14.21 1.81 30.40
CA ASN A 145 -13.36 2.34 31.47
C ASN A 145 -13.90 3.58 32.20
N THR A 146 -15.16 3.95 31.93
CA THR A 146 -15.80 5.17 32.43
C THR A 146 -15.94 5.23 33.97
N ALA A 147 -15.74 4.10 34.66
CA ALA A 147 -15.91 3.99 36.11
C ALA A 147 -14.73 4.51 36.95
N TYR A 148 -13.53 4.69 36.39
CA TYR A 148 -12.31 4.90 37.20
C TYR A 148 -11.71 6.32 37.19
N GLY A 149 -12.37 7.31 36.60
CA GLY A 149 -11.92 8.72 36.66
C GLY A 149 -10.57 8.97 35.98
N ILE A 150 -10.10 8.04 35.15
CA ILE A 150 -8.93 8.21 34.28
C ILE A 150 -9.41 9.02 33.07
N SER A 151 -8.69 10.08 32.69
CA SER A 151 -8.94 10.77 31.43
C SER A 151 -8.86 9.75 30.30
N GLU A 152 -10.00 9.40 29.72
CA GLU A 152 -10.03 8.44 28.63
C GLU A 152 -9.36 9.06 27.40
N PRO A 153 -8.44 8.34 26.73
CA PRO A 153 -7.95 8.79 25.45
C PRO A 153 -9.11 8.78 24.45
N TYR A 154 -9.24 9.85 23.69
CA TYR A 154 -10.16 9.93 22.56
C TYR A 154 -9.51 9.32 21.32
N TYR A 155 -10.32 8.76 20.44
CA TYR A 155 -9.88 8.31 19.12
C TYR A 155 -9.52 9.54 18.28
N ASP A 156 -8.24 9.69 17.95
CA ASP A 156 -7.70 10.88 17.28
C ASP A 156 -7.21 10.58 15.85
N THR A 157 -6.58 11.56 15.20
CA THR A 157 -6.09 11.40 13.82
C THR A 157 -4.93 10.41 13.73
N GLN A 158 -4.21 10.17 14.83
CA GLN A 158 -3.14 9.19 14.88
C GLN A 158 -3.71 7.77 14.93
N ASP A 159 -4.77 7.55 15.70
CA ASP A 159 -5.52 6.30 15.71
C ASP A 159 -6.17 6.03 14.34
N PHE A 160 -6.80 7.04 13.75
CA PHE A 160 -7.37 6.95 12.40
C PHE A 160 -6.33 6.55 11.35
N TRP A 161 -5.15 7.17 11.41
CA TRP A 161 -4.02 6.82 10.55
C TRP A 161 -3.61 5.36 10.72
N ALA A 162 -3.45 4.88 11.95
CA ALA A 162 -3.01 3.52 12.24
C ALA A 162 -3.95 2.47 11.63
N ASP A 163 -5.27 2.69 11.71
CA ASP A 163 -6.28 1.75 11.20
C ASP A 163 -6.46 1.83 9.67
N THR A 164 -6.13 2.98 9.06
CA THR A 164 -6.52 3.31 7.68
C THR A 164 -5.34 3.35 6.71
N ALA A 165 -4.24 3.99 7.08
CA ALA A 165 -3.16 4.33 6.15
C ALA A 165 -2.54 3.09 5.50
N GLY A 166 -2.46 1.98 6.25
CA GLY A 166 -1.97 0.67 5.80
C GLY A 166 -2.54 0.22 4.44
N ARG A 167 -3.83 0.49 4.20
CA ARG A 167 -4.59 0.04 3.01
C ARG A 167 -4.25 0.79 1.74
N PHE A 168 -3.60 1.95 1.86
CA PHE A 168 -3.26 2.82 0.73
C PHE A 168 -1.78 2.68 0.30
N LYS A 169 -1.12 1.58 0.67
CA LYS A 169 0.26 1.29 0.24
C LYS A 169 0.35 1.18 -1.28
N GLY A 170 1.22 1.97 -1.90
CA GLY A 170 1.44 1.96 -3.35
C GLY A 170 0.26 2.48 -4.17
N VAL A 171 -0.74 3.09 -3.53
CA VAL A 171 -1.87 3.70 -4.22
C VAL A 171 -1.50 5.11 -4.64
N ASP A 172 -1.69 5.44 -5.93
CA ASP A 172 -1.51 6.79 -6.44
C ASP A 172 -2.65 7.71 -5.93
N PRO A 173 -2.34 8.77 -5.15
CA PRO A 173 -3.34 9.69 -4.61
C PRO A 173 -4.20 10.37 -5.69
N ALA A 174 -3.66 10.56 -6.90
CA ALA A 174 -4.42 11.15 -8.01
C ALA A 174 -5.61 10.27 -8.44
N THR A 175 -5.58 8.97 -8.11
CA THR A 175 -6.68 8.05 -8.39
C THR A 175 -7.78 8.09 -7.34
N LEU A 176 -7.55 8.72 -6.18
CA LEU A 176 -8.48 8.80 -5.05
C LEU A 176 -9.34 10.06 -5.17
N THR A 177 -10.31 10.03 -6.09
CA THR A 177 -11.18 11.18 -6.37
C THR A 177 -12.56 11.04 -5.74
N LYS A 178 -13.26 12.17 -5.57
CA LYS A 178 -14.63 12.22 -5.04
C LYS A 178 -15.62 11.45 -5.93
N GLU A 179 -15.45 11.52 -7.25
CA GLU A 179 -16.28 10.78 -8.23
C GLU A 179 -16.11 9.27 -8.07
N LYS A 180 -14.93 8.85 -7.62
CA LYS A 180 -14.62 7.46 -7.27
C LYS A 180 -14.95 7.15 -5.82
N GLY A 181 -15.75 7.97 -5.14
CA GLY A 181 -16.22 7.74 -3.77
C GLY A 181 -15.13 7.80 -2.69
N PHE A 182 -14.02 8.51 -2.95
CA PHE A 182 -12.98 8.76 -1.96
C PHE A 182 -13.09 10.21 -1.46
N PRO A 183 -13.37 10.40 -0.16
CA PRO A 183 -13.30 11.72 0.46
C PRO A 183 -11.89 12.30 0.42
N GLU A 184 -11.81 13.62 0.57
CA GLU A 184 -10.55 14.36 0.49
C GLU A 184 -9.52 13.90 1.53
N TYR A 185 -9.96 13.55 2.74
CA TYR A 185 -9.08 13.05 3.80
C TYR A 185 -8.40 11.72 3.45
N ILE A 186 -9.02 10.87 2.62
CA ILE A 186 -8.40 9.62 2.17
C ILE A 186 -7.27 9.90 1.18
N ARG A 187 -7.48 10.87 0.27
CA ARG A 187 -6.39 11.34 -0.60
C ARG A 187 -5.24 11.91 0.22
N ALA A 188 -5.54 12.75 1.21
CA ALA A 188 -4.55 13.34 2.09
C ALA A 188 -3.76 12.30 2.90
N ILE A 189 -4.37 11.18 3.30
CA ILE A 189 -3.65 10.04 3.92
C ILE A 189 -2.67 9.41 2.93
N ALA A 190 -3.09 9.17 1.69
CA ALA A 190 -2.22 8.57 0.68
C ALA A 190 -1.02 9.49 0.34
N GLU A 191 -1.25 10.80 0.25
CA GLU A 191 -0.18 11.80 0.06
C GLU A 191 0.81 11.80 1.23
N ALA A 192 0.30 11.90 2.46
CA ALA A 192 1.12 11.83 3.68
C ALA A 192 1.90 10.51 3.77
N ARG A 193 1.34 9.42 3.25
CA ARG A 193 2.02 8.13 3.24
C ARG A 193 3.23 8.13 2.32
N ILE A 194 3.12 8.68 1.12
CA ILE A 194 4.25 8.81 0.19
C ILE A 194 5.37 9.63 0.84
N ILE A 195 5.02 10.71 1.54
CA ILE A 195 6.00 11.53 2.28
C ILE A 195 6.66 10.70 3.38
N ASN A 196 5.89 9.91 4.14
CA ASN A 196 6.44 9.08 5.20
C ASN A 196 7.35 7.96 4.66
N GLU A 197 7.00 7.37 3.50
CA GLU A 197 7.83 6.40 2.79
C GLU A 197 9.14 7.03 2.30
N HIS A 198 9.10 8.29 1.84
CA HIS A 198 10.31 9.06 1.54
C HIS A 198 11.15 9.33 2.80
N LEU A 199 10.55 9.81 3.89
CA LEU A 199 11.26 10.05 5.16
C LEU A 199 11.88 8.78 5.73
N ALA A 200 11.26 7.62 5.54
CA ALA A 200 11.81 6.34 5.96
C ALA A 200 13.19 6.07 5.33
N THR A 201 13.50 6.67 4.18
CA THR A 201 14.81 6.58 3.54
C THR A 201 15.87 7.51 4.13
N LEU A 202 15.49 8.47 4.98
CA LEU A 202 16.40 9.41 5.63
C LEU A 202 16.75 8.95 7.05
N PRO A 203 17.95 9.25 7.56
CA PRO A 203 18.31 8.96 8.95
C PRO A 203 17.40 9.71 9.94
N GLY A 204 16.87 8.97 10.93
CA GLY A 204 15.98 9.52 11.97
C GLY A 204 16.71 10.20 13.15
N ASP A 205 18.01 9.99 13.26
CA ASP A 205 18.85 10.52 14.32
C ASP A 205 19.93 11.47 13.80
N LYS A 206 20.62 12.13 14.74
CA LYS A 206 21.74 13.02 14.39
C LYS A 206 22.87 12.18 13.81
N LEU A 207 23.49 12.64 12.73
CA LEU A 207 24.58 11.88 12.10
C LEU A 207 25.75 11.65 13.06
N VAL A 208 26.09 12.62 13.92
CA VAL A 208 27.12 12.45 14.97
C VAL A 208 26.79 11.44 16.05
N SER A 209 25.55 10.94 16.13
CA SER A 209 25.19 9.87 17.06
C SER A 209 25.47 8.47 16.52
N LEU A 210 25.79 8.36 15.22
CA LEU A 210 26.15 7.11 14.60
C LEU A 210 27.47 6.58 15.17
N ASN A 211 27.51 5.28 15.42
CA ASN A 211 28.65 4.60 16.01
C ASN A 211 29.90 4.67 15.11
N ALA A 212 31.08 4.84 15.70
CA ALA A 212 32.37 4.79 15.02
C ALA A 212 33.23 3.59 15.43
N ASP A 213 32.80 2.83 16.44
CA ASP A 213 33.55 1.71 17.02
C ASP A 213 33.00 0.37 16.50
N PRO A 214 33.75 -0.37 15.66
CA PRO A 214 33.27 -1.63 15.08
C PRO A 214 32.97 -2.71 16.12
N VAL A 215 33.49 -2.59 17.36
CA VAL A 215 33.20 -3.54 18.44
C VAL A 215 31.79 -3.35 18.99
N LYS A 216 31.21 -2.15 18.85
CA LYS A 216 29.86 -1.81 19.37
C LYS A 216 28.74 -2.05 18.36
N GLY A 217 29.06 -2.61 17.19
CA GLY A 217 28.13 -2.86 16.10
C GLY A 217 28.48 -2.09 14.83
N PRO A 218 27.54 -1.99 13.86
CA PRO A 218 27.78 -1.31 12.60
C PRO A 218 28.20 0.15 12.82
N THR A 219 29.23 0.57 12.07
CA THR A 219 29.72 1.95 12.10
C THR A 219 29.00 2.83 11.09
N PHE A 220 29.14 4.16 11.18
CA PHE A 220 28.65 5.06 10.14
C PHE A 220 29.27 4.76 8.77
N ALA A 221 30.49 4.24 8.71
CA ALA A 221 31.12 3.76 7.48
C ALA A 221 30.45 2.49 6.92
N ASP A 222 30.08 1.56 7.79
CA ASP A 222 29.33 0.37 7.37
C ASP A 222 27.96 0.76 6.83
N TYR A 223 27.22 1.62 7.53
CA TYR A 223 25.93 2.14 7.07
C TYR A 223 26.06 2.88 5.74
N TYR A 224 27.07 3.74 5.58
CA TYR A 224 27.32 4.43 4.31
C TYR A 224 27.50 3.45 3.15
N LYS A 225 28.28 2.38 3.36
CA LYS A 225 28.47 1.33 2.36
C LYS A 225 27.17 0.58 2.08
N MET A 226 26.44 0.18 3.11
CA MET A 226 25.15 -0.50 2.97
C MET A 226 24.17 0.34 2.15
N TRP A 227 24.10 1.64 2.40
CA TRP A 227 23.25 2.54 1.61
C TRP A 227 23.64 2.57 0.13
N ARG A 228 24.95 2.67 -0.18
CA ARG A 228 25.42 2.62 -1.57
C ARG A 228 25.13 1.30 -2.26
N ASP A 229 25.21 0.20 -1.52
CA ASP A 229 24.88 -1.12 -2.07
C ASP A 229 23.37 -1.23 -2.31
N ARG A 230 22.53 -0.71 -1.41
CA ARG A 230 21.08 -0.57 -1.62
C ARG A 230 20.75 0.27 -2.86
N GLU A 231 21.40 1.42 -3.05
CA GLU A 231 21.20 2.29 -4.23
C GLU A 231 21.51 1.57 -5.54
N LYS A 232 22.54 0.71 -5.57
CA LYS A 232 22.86 -0.11 -6.75
C LYS A 232 21.75 -1.13 -7.05
N ILE A 233 21.17 -1.74 -6.02
CA ILE A 233 20.05 -2.68 -6.19
C ILE A 233 18.83 -1.94 -6.73
N VAL A 234 18.48 -0.79 -6.15
CA VAL A 234 17.39 0.06 -6.64
C VAL A 234 17.62 0.47 -8.10
N ALA A 235 18.83 0.89 -8.45
CA ALA A 235 19.18 1.27 -9.82
C ALA A 235 19.11 0.10 -10.83
N SER A 236 19.26 -1.14 -10.36
CA SER A 236 19.11 -2.33 -11.21
C SER A 236 17.65 -2.70 -11.51
N GLY A 237 16.69 -2.16 -10.75
CA GLY A 237 15.26 -2.52 -10.86
C GLY A 237 14.90 -3.91 -10.32
N ASP A 238 15.82 -4.57 -9.60
CA ASP A 238 15.61 -5.90 -9.02
C ASP A 238 14.86 -5.79 -7.68
N GLU A 239 13.53 -5.80 -7.75
CA GLU A 239 12.65 -5.66 -6.57
C GLU A 239 12.79 -6.83 -5.58
N GLU A 240 13.06 -8.04 -6.06
CA GLU A 240 13.24 -9.22 -5.19
C GLU A 240 14.52 -9.09 -4.37
N LYS A 241 15.64 -8.72 -5.00
CA LYS A 241 16.88 -8.44 -4.28
C LYS A 241 16.75 -7.27 -3.32
N LEU A 242 16.01 -6.23 -3.70
CA LEU A 242 15.78 -5.09 -2.81
C LEU A 242 15.02 -5.53 -1.56
N LYS A 243 13.98 -6.34 -1.74
CA LYS A 243 13.20 -6.89 -0.63
C LYS A 243 14.03 -7.80 0.27
N GLU A 244 14.86 -8.67 -0.30
CA GLU A 244 15.79 -9.53 0.47
C GLU A 244 16.78 -8.67 1.27
N PHE A 245 17.36 -7.65 0.63
CA PHE A 245 18.29 -6.71 1.26
C PHE A 245 17.64 -5.93 2.41
N ASP A 246 16.42 -5.44 2.23
CA ASP A 246 15.71 -4.67 3.26
C ASP A 246 15.19 -5.55 4.41
N GLN A 247 15.10 -6.88 4.21
CA GLN A 247 14.66 -7.85 5.23
C GLN A 247 15.81 -8.46 6.04
N ASP A 248 17.04 -8.47 5.54
CA ASP A 248 18.21 -9.00 6.25
C ASP A 248 18.54 -8.12 7.46
N GLU A 249 18.70 -8.74 8.64
CA GLU A 249 19.01 -8.06 9.90
C GLU A 249 20.27 -7.19 9.85
N ARG A 250 21.21 -7.51 8.97
CA ARG A 250 22.49 -6.79 8.79
C ARG A 250 22.33 -5.51 7.99
N THR A 251 21.33 -5.43 7.13
CA THR A 251 21.16 -4.34 6.14
C THR A 251 19.82 -3.63 6.24
N ARG A 252 18.88 -4.12 7.05
CA ARG A 252 17.55 -3.51 7.28
C ARG A 252 17.56 -2.05 7.76
N ASN A 253 18.70 -1.57 8.26
CA ASN A 253 18.92 -0.20 8.75
C ASN A 253 19.85 0.61 7.81
N ALA A 254 19.98 0.22 6.55
CA ALA A 254 20.89 0.87 5.59
C ALA A 254 20.58 2.36 5.38
N GLU A 255 19.34 2.79 5.60
CA GLU A 255 18.92 4.20 5.52
C GLU A 255 19.70 5.13 6.45
N MET A 256 20.28 4.60 7.53
CA MET A 256 21.17 5.36 8.42
C MET A 256 22.42 5.86 7.69
N GLY A 257 22.78 5.24 6.56
CA GLY A 257 23.88 5.62 5.68
C GLY A 257 23.52 6.63 4.60
N ASN A 258 22.26 7.08 4.53
CA ASN A 258 21.80 8.04 3.53
C ASN A 258 22.22 9.47 3.92
N PHE A 259 23.50 9.75 3.73
CA PHE A 259 24.09 11.07 3.88
C PHE A 259 25.13 11.34 2.79
N SER A 260 25.48 12.60 2.58
CA SER A 260 26.39 13.02 1.52
C SER A 260 27.84 12.58 1.77
N GLN A 261 28.67 12.56 0.71
CA GLN A 261 30.11 12.32 0.85
C GLN A 261 30.80 13.36 1.75
N ARG A 262 30.32 14.62 1.73
CA ARG A 262 30.81 15.67 2.62
C ARG A 262 30.50 15.35 4.09
N GLN A 263 29.27 14.96 4.39
CA GLN A 263 28.90 14.52 5.74
C GLN A 263 29.70 13.30 6.20
N PHE A 264 29.95 12.34 5.30
CA PHE A 264 30.83 11.20 5.59
C PHE A 264 32.24 11.65 6.00
N ALA A 265 32.85 12.57 5.23
CA ALA A 265 34.18 13.12 5.55
C ALA A 265 34.20 13.86 6.89
N LEU A 266 33.17 14.67 7.18
CA LEU A 266 33.04 15.38 8.46
C LEU A 266 32.85 14.42 9.64
N LEU A 267 32.11 13.32 9.47
CA LEU A 267 31.98 12.28 10.49
C LEU A 267 33.31 11.58 10.76
N MET A 268 34.08 11.26 9.71
CA MET A 268 35.43 10.72 9.86
C MET A 268 36.30 11.67 10.68
N GLU A 269 36.32 12.96 10.34
CA GLU A 269 37.10 13.96 11.07
C GLU A 269 36.63 14.08 12.52
N TYR A 270 35.33 14.28 12.75
CA TYR A 270 34.73 14.37 14.08
C TYR A 270 35.12 13.20 15.00
N TRP A 271 35.08 11.97 14.50
CA TRP A 271 35.42 10.78 15.28
C TRP A 271 36.92 10.52 15.43
N THR A 272 37.78 11.17 14.63
CA THR A 272 39.24 11.13 14.82
C THR A 272 39.75 12.09 15.91
N ILE A 273 38.96 13.10 16.27
CA ILE A 273 39.31 14.06 17.33
C ILE A 273 39.18 13.37 18.70
N THR A 274 40.32 13.16 19.36
CA THR A 274 40.39 12.52 20.68
C THR A 274 40.10 13.48 21.84
N ASP A 275 40.45 14.75 21.65
CA ASP A 275 40.22 15.83 22.61
C ASP A 275 38.74 16.25 22.59
N LYS A 276 38.08 16.16 23.75
CA LYS A 276 36.63 16.39 23.85
C LYS A 276 36.23 17.85 23.62
N ASP A 277 37.08 18.80 24.01
CA ASP A 277 36.79 20.22 23.84
C ASP A 277 36.89 20.60 22.36
N LYS A 278 37.94 20.12 21.68
CA LYS A 278 38.09 20.30 20.22
C LYS A 278 37.00 19.59 19.43
N GLN A 279 36.57 18.40 19.87
CA GLN A 279 35.48 17.67 19.24
C GLN A 279 34.16 18.44 19.35
N ALA A 280 33.89 19.07 20.50
CA ALA A 280 32.70 19.91 20.69
C ALA A 280 32.77 21.21 19.87
N GLU A 281 33.94 21.84 19.77
CA GLU A 281 34.18 23.01 18.93
C GLU A 281 33.93 22.68 17.45
N PHE A 282 34.50 21.57 16.96
CA PHE A 282 34.26 21.08 15.60
C PHE A 282 32.78 20.84 15.33
N LEU A 283 32.05 20.21 16.26
CA LEU A 283 30.61 20.01 16.11
C LEU A 283 29.84 21.33 16.05
N LYS A 284 30.26 22.34 16.80
CA LYS A 284 29.63 23.67 16.75
C LYS A 284 29.83 24.35 15.40
N GLU A 285 31.00 24.20 14.79
CA GLU A 285 31.29 24.73 13.45
C GLU A 285 30.52 24.00 12.35
N HIS A 286 30.28 22.70 12.52
CA HIS A 286 29.62 21.83 11.53
C HIS A 286 28.23 21.35 11.96
N GLU A 287 27.58 22.05 12.89
CA GLU A 287 26.31 21.60 13.49
C GLU A 287 25.22 21.43 12.43
N ALA A 288 25.14 22.37 11.49
CA ALA A 288 24.17 22.37 10.40
C ALA A 288 24.33 21.18 9.44
N GLU A 289 25.46 20.47 9.46
CA GLU A 289 25.74 19.39 8.51
C GLU A 289 25.62 18.01 9.15
N ILE A 290 26.22 17.82 10.34
CA ILE A 290 26.29 16.52 11.02
C ILE A 290 25.60 16.51 12.40
N GLY A 291 25.30 17.68 12.96
CA GLY A 291 24.64 17.86 14.25
C GLY A 291 23.11 17.88 14.20
N ILE A 292 22.53 17.91 13.00
CA ILE A 292 21.09 17.91 12.73
C ILE A 292 20.53 16.50 12.50
N LYS A 293 19.21 16.35 12.69
CA LYS A 293 18.46 15.16 12.29
C LYS A 293 18.00 15.33 10.83
N PRO A 294 18.46 14.53 9.87
CA PRO A 294 18.12 14.71 8.45
C PRO A 294 16.61 14.74 8.17
N ARG A 295 15.82 13.88 8.82
CA ARG A 295 14.34 13.92 8.71
C ARG A 295 13.75 15.26 9.15
N ASP A 296 14.21 15.81 10.27
CA ASP A 296 13.69 17.10 10.76
C ASP A 296 14.10 18.24 9.83
N GLU A 297 15.32 18.22 9.28
CA GLU A 297 15.80 19.24 8.34
C GLU A 297 15.02 19.22 7.03
N TYR A 298 14.73 18.03 6.51
CA TYR A 298 13.84 17.88 5.36
C TYR A 298 12.47 18.49 5.65
N LEU A 299 11.86 18.17 6.80
CA LEU A 299 10.54 18.71 7.17
C LEU A 299 10.56 20.23 7.43
N ARG A 300 11.66 20.79 7.91
CA ARG A 300 11.82 22.25 8.04
C ARG A 300 11.82 22.95 6.68
N SER A 301 12.49 22.36 5.70
CA SER A 301 12.54 22.89 4.33
C SER A 301 11.27 22.60 3.51
N HIS A 302 10.44 21.64 3.95
CA HIS A 302 9.19 21.24 3.29
C HIS A 302 7.97 21.43 4.23
N PRO A 303 7.60 22.68 4.55
CA PRO A 303 6.56 22.96 5.54
C PRO A 303 5.18 22.38 5.19
N LYS A 304 4.87 22.24 3.89
CA LYS A 304 3.62 21.61 3.44
C LYS A 304 3.57 20.12 3.78
N GLU A 305 4.65 19.42 3.50
CA GLU A 305 4.79 18.00 3.82
C GLU A 305 4.81 17.77 5.33
N ASN A 306 5.46 18.68 6.07
CA ASN A 306 5.43 18.65 7.53
C ASN A 306 4.00 18.81 8.08
N ALA A 307 3.20 19.71 7.53
CA ALA A 307 1.80 19.86 7.88
C ALA A 307 0.97 18.62 7.53
N GLN A 308 1.17 18.05 6.33
CA GLN A 308 0.51 16.83 5.87
C GLN A 308 0.81 15.61 6.75
N LEU A 309 2.01 15.50 7.33
CA LEU A 309 2.30 14.44 8.31
C LEU A 309 1.76 14.77 9.70
N ALA A 310 1.90 16.02 10.14
CA ALA A 310 1.49 16.45 11.47
C ALA A 310 -0.02 16.34 11.69
N ILE A 311 -0.84 16.56 10.65
CA ILE A 311 -2.29 16.41 10.73
C ILE A 311 -2.73 14.98 11.10
N TRP A 312 -1.90 13.99 10.76
CA TRP A 312 -2.11 12.57 11.07
C TRP A 312 -1.26 12.08 12.26
N GLY A 313 -0.68 13.00 13.05
CA GLY A 313 0.17 12.67 14.20
C GLY A 313 1.52 12.02 13.84
N GLN A 314 1.92 12.02 12.56
CA GLN A 314 3.13 11.34 12.10
C GLN A 314 4.41 12.19 12.26
N ALA A 315 4.27 13.50 12.48
CA ALA A 315 5.38 14.41 12.69
C ALA A 315 5.01 15.58 13.62
N LYS A 316 6.03 16.19 14.25
CA LYS A 316 5.87 17.47 14.96
C LYS A 316 5.91 18.62 13.97
N LEU A 317 5.20 19.70 14.27
CA LEU A 317 5.30 20.95 13.50
C LEU A 317 6.64 21.64 13.81
N LEU A 318 7.47 21.86 12.79
CA LEU A 318 8.83 22.36 12.96
C LEU A 318 8.98 23.85 12.61
N THR A 319 8.04 24.41 11.86
CA THR A 319 8.07 25.80 11.37
C THR A 319 6.70 26.47 11.51
N ARG A 320 6.69 27.81 11.47
CA ARG A 320 5.46 28.60 11.52
C ARG A 320 4.63 28.41 10.24
N GLU A 321 5.30 28.27 9.11
CA GLU A 321 4.72 27.97 7.81
C GLU A 321 3.99 26.63 7.84
N ALA A 322 4.60 25.59 8.43
CA ALA A 322 3.95 24.29 8.62
C ALA A 322 2.74 24.39 9.55
N PHE A 323 2.81 25.18 10.63
CA PHE A 323 1.67 25.41 11.51
C PHE A 323 0.50 26.09 10.80
N ASN A 324 0.77 27.10 9.96
CA ASN A 324 -0.28 27.77 9.19
C ASN A 324 -0.95 26.80 8.20
N GLU A 325 -0.14 25.98 7.52
CA GLU A 325 -0.63 24.98 6.59
C GLU A 325 -1.42 23.87 7.29
N PHE A 326 -0.96 23.42 8.47
CA PHE A 326 -1.68 22.46 9.31
C PHE A 326 -3.09 22.95 9.64
N ASN A 327 -3.24 24.21 10.06
CA ASN A 327 -4.56 24.79 10.35
C ASN A 327 -5.44 24.92 9.11
N ARG A 328 -4.84 25.15 7.94
CA ARG A 328 -5.55 25.16 6.66
C ARG A 328 -6.08 23.77 6.33
N LEU A 329 -5.23 22.74 6.43
CA LEU A 329 -5.59 21.34 6.18
C LEU A 329 -6.64 20.84 7.17
N ALA A 330 -6.51 21.13 8.46
CA ALA A 330 -7.50 20.74 9.47
C ALA A 330 -8.91 21.21 9.11
N LYS A 331 -9.04 22.46 8.63
CA LYS A 331 -10.30 23.04 8.18
C LYS A 331 -10.80 22.45 6.86
N GLU A 332 -9.89 22.26 5.89
CA GLU A 332 -10.25 21.73 4.57
C GLU A 332 -10.72 20.28 4.63
N LEU A 333 -10.09 19.48 5.50
CA LEU A 333 -10.39 18.08 5.71
C LEU A 333 -11.53 17.84 6.70
N ASP A 334 -12.07 18.92 7.30
CA ASP A 334 -13.12 18.86 8.32
C ASP A 334 -12.75 17.92 9.48
N ILE A 335 -11.51 18.04 9.96
CA ILE A 335 -11.00 17.25 11.09
C ILE A 335 -11.59 17.87 12.37
N PRO A 336 -12.33 17.09 13.18
CA PRO A 336 -13.05 17.58 14.35
C PRO A 336 -12.17 18.03 15.52
#